data_AF-A0A7R9ZGI6-F1
#
_entry.id   AF-A0A7R9ZGI6-F1
#
_cell.length_a   1.000
_cell.length_b   1.000
_cell.length_c   1.000
_cell.angle_alpha   90.00
_cell.angle_beta   90.00
_cell.angle_gamma   90.00
#
_symmetry.space_group_name_H-M   'P 1'
#
loop_
_entity.id
_entity.type
_entity.pdbx_description
1 polymer ?
#
loop_
_entity_poly.entity_id
_entity_poly.type
_entity_poly.pdbx_seq_one_letter_code
_entity_poly.pdbx_strand_id
1 'polypeptide(L)'
;MSIPLLLREGFITERCCAYCYKTGVPLSRCGRCNKRTFCSPEYQRLDWKTVGHKHWCGVAGEIGHDYEVRDVGDGKGFGIFALRDFSKNDKIMAERPILRAPFLQQAPASARDAVAALVPHGGSLEEKIGRNSMACDDSADGSNGGLFIIMSRVTHDCLGNSIHHFSDRLQVKILVASKAILAGEEIAFSYEPRTSTNRRQR
;
A
#
# COMPACT_ATOMS: atom_id res chain seq x y z
N MET A 1 -21.75 -20.01 18.20
CA MET A 1 -22.30 -18.67 18.40
C MET A 1 -21.31 -17.68 17.83
N SER A 2 -21.73 -17.00 16.78
CA SER A 2 -20.94 -16.14 15.90
C SER A 2 -20.54 -14.86 16.63
N ILE A 3 -19.24 -14.60 16.71
CA ILE A 3 -18.74 -13.32 17.23
C ILE A 3 -19.21 -12.22 16.25
N PRO A 4 -19.85 -11.14 16.73
CA PRO A 4 -20.32 -10.07 15.88
C PRO A 4 -19.16 -9.39 15.15
N LEU A 5 -19.28 -9.25 13.83
CA LEU A 5 -18.35 -8.61 12.90
C LEU A 5 -18.35 -7.07 13.02
N LEU A 6 -18.51 -6.55 14.25
CA LEU A 6 -18.62 -5.14 14.56
C LEU A 6 -17.68 -4.83 15.72
N LEU A 7 -16.48 -4.36 15.37
CA LEU A 7 -15.41 -3.71 16.15
C LEU A 7 -14.05 -4.24 15.67
N ARG A 8 -13.63 -3.83 14.48
CA ARG A 8 -12.24 -4.05 14.03
C ARG A 8 -11.42 -2.80 14.33
N GLU A 9 -11.10 -2.65 15.62
CA GLU A 9 -10.18 -1.63 16.12
C GLU A 9 -8.84 -1.69 15.34
N GLY A 10 -8.50 -0.62 14.62
CA GLY A 10 -7.15 -0.40 14.07
C GLY A 10 -6.87 -0.87 12.65
N PHE A 11 -7.82 -1.43 11.91
CA PHE A 11 -7.59 -1.84 10.51
C PHE A 11 -7.88 -0.71 9.53
N ILE A 12 -6.96 -0.45 8.60
CA ILE A 12 -7.14 0.53 7.53
C ILE A 12 -8.04 -0.08 6.46
N THR A 13 -9.34 0.00 6.70
CA THR A 13 -10.43 -0.40 5.78
C THR A 13 -11.14 0.80 5.18
N GLU A 14 -10.88 1.98 5.73
CA GLU A 14 -11.45 3.26 5.31
C GLU A 14 -10.36 4.26 4.91
N ARG A 15 -10.79 5.46 4.51
CA ARG A 15 -9.86 6.56 4.23
C ARG A 15 -9.03 6.88 5.46
N CYS A 16 -7.73 7.02 5.26
CA CYS A 16 -6.77 7.32 6.32
C CYS A 16 -5.92 8.55 5.96
N CYS A 17 -5.15 9.07 6.91
CA CYS A 17 -4.12 10.03 6.56
C CYS A 17 -3.06 9.38 5.69
N ALA A 18 -2.82 9.94 4.50
CA ALA A 18 -1.81 9.46 3.55
C ALA A 18 -0.36 9.45 4.08
N TYR A 19 -0.07 10.20 5.15
CA TYR A 19 1.26 10.26 5.75
C TYR A 19 1.40 9.38 6.99
N CYS A 20 0.45 9.44 7.92
CA CYS A 20 0.53 8.74 9.22
C CYS A 20 -0.44 7.56 9.35
N TYR A 21 -1.28 7.30 8.35
CA TYR A 21 -2.21 6.17 8.32
C TYR A 21 -3.30 6.17 9.40
N LYS A 22 -3.44 7.25 10.19
CA LYS A 22 -4.54 7.39 11.15
C LYS A 22 -5.90 7.37 10.46
N THR A 23 -6.81 6.61 11.02
CA THR A 23 -8.24 6.51 10.68
C THR A 23 -9.10 7.11 11.81
N GLY A 24 -10.43 7.19 11.63
CA GLY A 24 -11.34 7.69 12.68
C GLY A 24 -11.15 9.16 13.11
N VAL A 25 -10.33 9.95 12.40
CA VAL A 25 -10.08 11.36 12.67
C VAL A 25 -10.63 12.23 11.53
N PRO A 26 -10.92 13.53 11.77
CA PRO A 26 -11.24 14.45 10.68
C PRO A 26 -10.09 14.50 9.66
N LEU A 27 -10.43 14.30 8.38
CA LEU A 27 -9.48 14.31 7.28
C LEU A 27 -9.80 15.46 6.31
N SER A 28 -8.80 16.26 5.98
CA SER A 28 -8.86 17.21 4.86
C SER A 28 -8.41 16.53 3.56
N ARG A 29 -8.91 17.01 2.43
CA ARG A 29 -8.55 16.52 1.10
C ARG A 29 -7.51 17.42 0.45
N CYS A 30 -6.62 16.83 -0.34
CA CYS A 30 -5.73 17.59 -1.23
C CYS A 30 -6.58 18.45 -2.17
N GLY A 31 -6.43 19.77 -2.14
CA GLY A 31 -7.21 20.68 -3.00
C GLY A 31 -6.96 20.51 -4.50
N ARG A 32 -5.91 19.79 -4.91
CA ARG A 32 -5.61 19.51 -6.31
C ARG A 32 -6.30 18.26 -6.84
N CYS A 33 -6.11 17.10 -6.19
CA CYS A 33 -6.72 15.85 -6.66
C CYS A 33 -8.08 15.55 -6.03
N ASN A 34 -8.45 16.23 -4.93
CA ASN A 34 -9.68 16.00 -4.16
C ASN A 34 -9.90 14.55 -3.68
N LYS A 35 -8.86 13.72 -3.68
CA LYS A 35 -8.90 12.30 -3.30
C LYS A 35 -8.02 11.98 -2.10
N ARG A 36 -6.74 12.36 -2.14
CA ARG A 36 -5.77 12.07 -1.07
C ARG A 36 -6.10 12.85 0.21
N THR A 37 -6.09 12.16 1.34
CA THR A 37 -6.55 12.68 2.63
C THR A 37 -5.46 12.86 3.68
N PHE A 38 -5.61 13.86 4.55
CA PHE A 38 -4.64 14.19 5.61
C PHE A 38 -5.32 14.56 6.92
N CYS A 39 -4.77 14.14 8.05
CA CYS A 39 -5.27 14.58 9.36
C CYS A 39 -4.67 15.93 9.80
N SER A 40 -3.68 16.47 9.08
CA SER A 40 -3.12 17.79 9.35
C SER A 40 -2.53 18.44 8.08
N PRO A 41 -2.52 19.79 8.00
CA PRO A 41 -1.80 20.52 6.94
C PRO A 41 -0.29 20.30 6.93
N GLU A 42 0.30 19.92 8.07
CA GLU A 42 1.70 19.54 8.17
C GLU A 42 1.99 18.25 7.39
N TYR A 43 1.18 17.20 7.60
CA TYR A 43 1.33 15.94 6.90
C TYR A 43 1.02 16.06 5.42
N GLN A 44 0.09 16.94 5.01
CA GLN A 44 -0.08 17.28 3.60
C GLN A 44 1.20 17.89 3.00
N ARG A 45 1.86 18.83 3.69
CA ARG A 45 3.10 19.45 3.22
C ARG A 45 4.26 18.46 3.18
N LEU A 46 4.38 17.57 4.17
CA LEU A 46 5.40 16.52 4.18
C LEU A 46 5.15 15.54 3.04
N ASP A 47 3.94 15.04 2.88
CA ASP A 47 3.58 14.14 1.78
C ASP A 47 3.85 14.75 0.39
N TRP A 48 3.57 16.05 0.22
CA TRP A 48 3.90 16.77 -1.02
C TRP A 48 5.41 16.83 -1.30
N LYS A 49 6.22 17.11 -0.26
CA LYS A 49 7.67 17.38 -0.40
C LYS A 49 8.52 16.13 -0.37
N THR A 50 8.28 15.24 0.60
CA THR A 50 9.17 14.12 0.94
C THR A 50 8.68 12.79 0.37
N VAL A 51 7.36 12.58 0.36
CA VAL A 51 6.73 11.35 -0.15
C VAL A 51 6.47 11.40 -1.65
N GLY A 52 6.55 12.61 -2.22
CA GLY A 52 6.47 12.82 -3.66
C GLY A 52 5.04 12.82 -4.20
N HIS A 53 4.02 13.08 -3.37
CA HIS A 53 2.63 13.19 -3.86
C HIS A 53 2.51 14.17 -5.03
N LYS A 54 3.32 15.23 -5.09
CA LYS A 54 3.39 16.15 -6.25
C LYS A 54 3.57 15.45 -7.61
N HIS A 55 4.19 14.27 -7.64
CA HIS A 55 4.43 13.46 -8.84
C HIS A 55 3.28 12.51 -9.17
N TRP A 56 2.47 12.13 -8.18
CA TRP A 56 1.41 11.13 -8.30
C TRP A 56 0.01 11.71 -8.10
N CYS A 57 -0.09 13.01 -7.81
CA CYS A 57 -1.32 13.72 -7.51
C CYS A 57 -2.30 13.67 -8.69
N GLY A 58 -3.41 12.96 -8.49
CA GLY A 58 -4.42 12.74 -9.54
C GLY A 58 -4.00 11.74 -10.62
N VAL A 59 -2.83 11.09 -10.45
CA VAL A 59 -2.26 10.13 -11.40
C VAL A 59 -2.32 8.71 -10.85
N ALA A 60 -2.02 8.51 -9.57
CA ALA A 60 -2.21 7.24 -8.88
C ALA A 60 -3.61 7.20 -8.23
N GLY A 61 -4.16 5.99 -8.08
CA GLY A 61 -5.38 5.79 -7.31
C GLY A 61 -5.19 6.04 -5.81
N GLU A 62 -6.29 6.34 -5.12
CA GLU A 62 -6.31 6.58 -3.67
C GLU A 62 -7.34 5.68 -2.98
N ILE A 63 -7.03 5.24 -1.76
CA ILE A 63 -7.93 4.43 -0.93
C ILE A 63 -9.26 5.14 -0.68
N GLY A 64 -10.37 4.40 -0.80
CA GLY A 64 -11.74 4.91 -0.66
C GLY A 64 -12.23 5.75 -1.85
N HIS A 65 -11.44 5.84 -2.93
CA HIS A 65 -11.83 6.52 -4.17
C HIS A 65 -11.64 5.63 -5.40
N ASP A 66 -10.48 4.99 -5.53
CA ASP A 66 -10.12 4.16 -6.69
C ASP A 66 -9.99 2.68 -6.32
N TYR A 67 -9.64 2.39 -5.06
CA TYR A 67 -9.60 1.05 -4.49
C TYR A 67 -9.96 1.10 -2.99
N GLU A 68 -10.22 -0.03 -2.39
CA GLU A 68 -10.44 -0.16 -0.95
C GLU A 68 -9.82 -1.44 -0.39
N VAL A 69 -9.73 -1.53 0.94
CA VAL A 69 -9.23 -2.70 1.65
C VAL A 69 -10.43 -3.39 2.32
N ARG A 70 -10.69 -4.64 1.96
CA ARG A 70 -11.81 -5.45 2.49
C ARG A 70 -11.30 -6.74 3.10
N ASP A 71 -12.08 -7.32 4.01
CA ASP A 71 -11.89 -8.71 4.40
C ASP A 71 -12.21 -9.61 3.19
N VAL A 72 -11.30 -10.51 2.83
CA VAL A 72 -11.45 -11.47 1.73
C VAL A 72 -12.42 -12.61 2.11
N GLY A 73 -12.64 -12.83 3.41
CA GLY A 73 -13.41 -13.94 3.94
C GLY A 73 -12.56 -15.17 4.27
N ASP A 74 -13.18 -16.16 4.89
CA ASP A 74 -12.62 -17.50 5.16
C ASP A 74 -11.26 -17.51 5.89
N GLY A 75 -10.99 -16.49 6.70
CA GLY A 75 -9.74 -16.37 7.44
C GLY A 75 -8.51 -16.02 6.58
N LYS A 76 -8.70 -15.66 5.30
CA LYS A 76 -7.62 -15.25 4.39
C LYS A 76 -7.05 -13.86 4.70
N GLY A 77 -7.73 -13.09 5.55
CA GLY A 77 -7.32 -11.76 5.96
C GLY A 77 -7.89 -10.68 5.05
N PHE A 78 -7.11 -9.63 4.81
CA PHE A 78 -7.54 -8.46 4.05
C PHE A 78 -6.89 -8.41 2.66
N GLY A 79 -7.67 -7.96 1.68
CA GLY A 79 -7.28 -7.79 0.28
C GLY A 79 -7.62 -6.40 -0.23
N ILE A 80 -7.07 -6.03 -1.38
CA ILE A 80 -7.38 -4.77 -2.05
C ILE A 80 -8.36 -5.02 -3.19
N PHE A 81 -9.41 -4.21 -3.28
CA PHE A 81 -10.46 -4.34 -4.29
C PHE A 81 -10.62 -3.04 -5.07
N ALA A 82 -10.82 -3.14 -6.37
CA ALA A 82 -11.05 -2.00 -7.24
C ALA A 82 -12.42 -1.36 -6.96
N LEU A 83 -12.47 -0.02 -6.86
CA LEU A 83 -13.71 0.76 -6.77
C LEU A 83 -14.17 1.31 -8.11
N ARG A 84 -13.29 1.25 -9.12
CA ARG A 84 -13.54 1.62 -10.50
C ARG A 84 -12.76 0.70 -11.43
N ASP A 85 -13.06 0.79 -12.71
CA ASP A 85 -12.25 0.10 -13.72
C ASP A 85 -10.86 0.72 -13.82
N PHE A 86 -9.84 -0.13 -13.92
CA PHE A 86 -8.47 0.23 -14.28
C PHE A 86 -8.14 -0.32 -15.67
N SER A 87 -7.59 0.55 -16.51
CA SER A 87 -6.98 0.11 -17.76
C SER A 87 -5.59 -0.46 -17.51
N LYS A 88 -5.11 -1.31 -18.43
CA LYS A 88 -3.71 -1.76 -18.42
C LYS A 88 -2.76 -0.55 -18.36
N ASN A 89 -1.76 -0.62 -17.49
CA ASN A 89 -0.79 0.41 -17.17
C ASN A 89 -1.30 1.58 -16.30
N ASP A 90 -2.56 1.55 -15.84
CA ASP A 90 -3.02 2.49 -14.83
C ASP A 90 -2.23 2.30 -13.53
N LYS A 91 -1.91 3.40 -12.86
CA LYS A 91 -1.22 3.40 -11.57
C LYS A 91 -2.27 3.26 -10.48
N ILE A 92 -2.34 2.08 -9.88
CA ILE A 92 -3.33 1.74 -8.86
C ILE A 92 -3.01 2.46 -7.56
N MET A 93 -1.74 2.46 -7.13
CA MET A 93 -1.28 3.21 -5.98
C MET A 93 0.22 3.51 -6.06
N ALA A 94 0.64 4.54 -5.31
CA ALA A 94 2.03 4.83 -5.04
C ALA A 94 2.21 5.02 -3.53
N GLU A 95 3.06 4.20 -2.91
CA GLU A 95 3.25 4.18 -1.46
C GLU A 95 4.74 4.24 -1.10
N ARG A 96 5.09 5.07 -0.13
CA ARG A 96 6.45 5.07 0.45
C ARG A 96 6.61 3.91 1.43
N PRO A 97 7.83 3.41 1.62
CA PRO A 97 8.08 2.59 2.77
C PRO A 97 7.99 3.47 4.04
N ILE A 98 7.40 2.90 5.09
CA ILE A 98 7.42 3.47 6.43
C ILE A 98 8.68 3.10 7.21
N LEU A 99 9.33 2.01 6.83
CA LEU A 99 10.63 1.55 7.30
C LEU A 99 11.43 1.05 6.11
N ARG A 100 12.74 1.34 6.07
CA ARG A 100 13.68 0.84 5.06
C ARG A 100 14.77 0.02 5.73
N ALA A 101 15.33 -0.95 5.00
CA ALA A 101 16.53 -1.66 5.41
C ALA A 101 17.77 -0.72 5.40
N PRO A 102 18.71 -0.86 6.36
CA PRO A 102 18.60 -1.68 7.57
C PRO A 102 17.47 -1.17 8.48
N PHE A 103 16.56 -2.07 8.86
CA PHE A 103 15.34 -1.67 9.53
C PHE A 103 15.61 -1.10 10.93
N LEU A 104 14.90 -0.03 11.28
CA LEU A 104 14.94 0.52 12.63
C LEU A 104 14.35 -0.49 13.61
N GLN A 105 14.84 -0.45 14.86
CA GLN A 105 14.31 -1.27 15.95
C GLN A 105 12.86 -0.92 16.34
N GLN A 106 12.33 0.22 15.85
CA GLN A 106 11.00 0.71 16.19
C GLN A 106 10.32 1.37 14.99
N ALA A 107 9.01 1.14 14.86
CA ALA A 107 8.18 1.86 13.89
C ALA A 107 8.05 3.35 14.26
N PRO A 108 7.96 4.26 13.27
CA PRO A 108 7.71 5.68 13.52
C PRO A 108 6.44 5.84 14.36
N ALA A 109 6.49 6.69 15.38
CA ALA A 109 5.35 6.91 16.28
C ALA A 109 4.05 7.22 15.53
N SER A 110 4.16 7.95 14.41
CA SER A 110 3.05 8.30 13.56
C SER A 110 2.35 7.10 12.90
N ALA A 111 3.02 5.96 12.72
CA ALA A 111 2.52 4.81 11.97
C ALA A 111 2.50 3.50 12.80
N ARG A 112 2.69 3.57 14.12
CA ARG A 112 2.76 2.37 14.99
C ARG A 112 1.50 1.51 14.90
N ASP A 113 0.32 2.14 14.94
CA ASP A 113 -0.96 1.41 14.89
C ASP A 113 -1.14 0.71 13.54
N ALA A 114 -0.77 1.39 12.46
CA ALA A 114 -0.80 0.82 11.12
C ALA A 114 0.15 -0.37 10.95
N VAL A 115 1.35 -0.31 11.55
CA VAL A 115 2.27 -1.45 11.61
C VAL A 115 1.68 -2.59 12.45
N ALA A 116 1.12 -2.28 13.61
CA ALA A 116 0.51 -3.27 14.49
C ALA A 116 -0.61 -4.06 13.80
N ALA A 117 -1.34 -3.40 12.88
CA ALA A 117 -2.40 -4.01 12.09
C ALA A 117 -1.90 -4.95 10.96
N LEU A 118 -0.60 -4.96 10.61
CA LEU A 118 -0.04 -5.91 9.65
C LEU A 118 -0.06 -7.33 10.22
N VAL A 119 -0.06 -8.35 9.35
CA VAL A 119 0.00 -9.76 9.75
C VAL A 119 1.44 -10.18 10.07
N PRO A 120 1.70 -11.12 11.00
CA PRO A 120 0.73 -11.72 11.90
C PRO A 120 0.08 -10.66 12.82
N HIS A 121 -1.19 -10.86 13.18
CA HIS A 121 -1.82 -10.03 14.20
C HIS A 121 -1.16 -10.34 15.55
N GLY A 122 -0.80 -9.29 16.29
CA GLY A 122 0.19 -9.43 17.36
C GLY A 122 1.61 -9.61 16.79
N GLY A 123 2.50 -10.21 17.57
CA GLY A 123 3.88 -10.48 17.17
C GLY A 123 4.83 -9.26 17.24
N SER A 124 6.11 -9.54 17.10
CA SER A 124 7.19 -8.55 17.14
C SER A 124 7.24 -7.73 15.84
N LEU A 125 7.94 -6.59 15.89
CA LEU A 125 8.21 -5.80 14.69
C LEU A 125 9.01 -6.61 13.65
N GLU A 126 9.91 -7.48 14.10
CA GLU A 126 10.73 -8.34 13.25
C GLU A 126 9.87 -9.34 12.47
N GLU A 127 8.91 -9.99 13.13
CA GLU A 127 7.98 -10.92 12.47
C GLU A 127 7.12 -10.21 11.41
N LYS A 128 6.69 -8.98 11.70
CA LYS A 128 5.95 -8.14 10.76
C LYS A 128 6.82 -7.75 9.57
N ILE A 129 8.07 -7.35 9.80
CA ILE A 129 9.03 -7.07 8.73
C ILE A 129 9.24 -8.31 7.86
N GLY A 130 9.50 -9.47 8.47
CA GLY A 130 9.75 -10.72 7.74
C GLY A 130 8.59 -11.18 6.86
N ARG A 131 7.34 -10.86 7.24
CA ARG A 131 6.13 -11.26 6.50
C ARG A 131 5.64 -10.25 5.47
N ASN A 132 5.94 -8.96 5.64
CA ASN A 132 5.31 -7.89 4.86
C ASN A 132 6.29 -7.00 4.09
N SER A 133 7.60 -7.11 4.36
CA SER A 133 8.57 -6.29 3.65
C SER A 133 8.68 -6.71 2.18
N MET A 134 8.92 -5.73 1.33
CA MET A 134 9.07 -5.90 -0.11
C MET A 134 10.39 -5.28 -0.56
N ALA A 135 11.01 -5.83 -1.60
CA ALA A 135 12.22 -5.27 -2.18
C ALA A 135 11.98 -3.82 -2.67
N CYS A 136 12.89 -2.92 -2.35
CA CYS A 136 12.96 -1.55 -2.86
C CYS A 136 13.93 -1.42 -4.04
N ASP A 137 14.49 -2.50 -4.53
CA ASP A 137 15.27 -2.52 -5.77
C ASP A 137 15.19 -3.93 -6.38
N ASP A 138 15.94 -4.12 -7.46
CA ASP A 138 16.10 -5.42 -8.10
C ASP A 138 17.28 -6.21 -7.50
N SER A 139 17.80 -5.82 -6.32
CA SER A 139 18.94 -6.52 -5.72
C SER A 139 18.52 -7.92 -5.25
N ALA A 140 19.26 -8.93 -5.69
CA ALA A 140 18.98 -10.33 -5.36
C ALA A 140 19.29 -10.67 -3.89
N ASP A 141 20.04 -9.83 -3.19
CA ASP A 141 20.48 -10.06 -1.81
C ASP A 141 19.45 -9.62 -0.75
N GLY A 142 18.34 -8.99 -1.17
CA GLY A 142 17.29 -8.51 -0.26
C GLY A 142 17.77 -7.44 0.72
N SER A 143 18.95 -6.85 0.50
CA SER A 143 19.57 -5.88 1.41
C SER A 143 18.82 -4.56 1.47
N ASN A 144 17.95 -4.28 0.50
CA ASN A 144 17.19 -3.05 0.38
C ASN A 144 15.68 -3.29 0.45
N GLY A 145 15.21 -3.83 1.58
CA GLY A 145 13.78 -4.03 1.85
C GLY A 145 13.06 -2.77 2.34
N GLY A 146 11.74 -2.72 2.14
CA GLY A 146 10.87 -1.68 2.68
C GLY A 146 9.57 -2.26 3.23
N LEU A 147 9.08 -1.70 4.33
CA LEU A 147 7.77 -2.02 4.88
C LEU A 147 6.73 -1.03 4.36
N PHE A 148 5.66 -1.53 3.75
CA PHE A 148 4.59 -0.74 3.15
C PHE A 148 3.27 -1.13 3.84
N ILE A 149 2.38 -0.18 4.11
CA ILE A 149 1.21 -0.48 4.94
C ILE A 149 0.05 -0.99 4.08
N ILE A 150 -0.24 -0.28 2.99
CA ILE A 150 -1.37 -0.59 2.11
C ILE A 150 -0.95 -1.64 1.07
N MET A 151 0.25 -1.53 0.52
CA MET A 151 0.78 -2.49 -0.46
C MET A 151 0.86 -3.91 0.10
N SER A 152 1.13 -4.08 1.40
CA SER A 152 1.16 -5.39 2.05
C SER A 152 -0.23 -6.03 2.22
N ARG A 153 -1.30 -5.38 1.75
CA ARG A 153 -2.65 -5.94 1.65
C ARG A 153 -2.97 -6.47 0.25
N VAL A 154 -2.11 -6.25 -0.74
CA VAL A 154 -2.31 -6.82 -2.07
C VAL A 154 -2.05 -8.32 -1.97
N THR A 155 -3.01 -9.13 -2.40
CA THR A 155 -2.94 -10.58 -2.24
C THR A 155 -2.09 -11.23 -3.33
N HIS A 156 -1.70 -12.47 -3.06
CA HIS A 156 -0.95 -13.30 -3.99
C HIS A 156 -1.87 -13.97 -5.02
N ASP A 157 -1.54 -13.80 -6.29
CA ASP A 157 -2.04 -14.63 -7.40
C ASP A 157 -0.90 -14.80 -8.41
N CYS A 158 -0.56 -16.05 -8.75
CA CYS A 158 0.54 -16.39 -9.65
C CYS A 158 0.40 -15.73 -11.03
N LEU A 159 -0.83 -15.56 -11.54
CA LEU A 159 -1.08 -14.84 -12.79
C LEU A 159 -1.25 -13.35 -12.54
N GLY A 160 -2.02 -13.01 -11.50
CA GLY A 160 -2.29 -11.67 -11.04
C GLY A 160 -2.96 -10.77 -12.08
N ASN A 161 -3.37 -9.58 -11.63
CA ASN A 161 -3.88 -8.51 -12.50
C ASN A 161 -3.10 -7.20 -12.32
N SER A 162 -2.09 -7.20 -11.46
CA SER A 162 -1.19 -6.09 -11.23
C SER A 162 0.28 -6.53 -11.19
N ILE A 163 1.17 -5.56 -11.31
CA ILE A 163 2.62 -5.68 -11.09
C ILE A 163 3.07 -4.48 -10.27
N HIS A 164 4.17 -4.63 -9.54
CA HIS A 164 4.78 -3.51 -8.83
C HIS A 164 6.22 -3.29 -9.24
N HIS A 165 6.70 -2.07 -9.06
CA HIS A 165 8.13 -1.75 -9.10
C HIS A 165 8.42 -0.66 -8.08
N PHE A 166 9.68 -0.56 -7.65
CA PHE A 166 10.13 0.55 -6.85
C PHE A 166 10.72 1.63 -7.76
N SER A 167 10.50 2.91 -7.41
CA SER A 167 11.10 4.05 -8.10
C SER A 167 12.19 4.66 -7.23
N ASP A 168 13.45 4.43 -7.55
CA ASP A 168 14.58 5.00 -6.79
C ASP A 168 14.57 6.52 -6.77
N ARG A 169 14.20 7.14 -7.90
CA ARG A 169 14.11 8.60 -7.99
C ARG A 169 13.07 9.17 -7.02
N LEU A 170 11.96 8.47 -6.84
CA LEU A 170 10.80 9.00 -6.11
C LEU A 170 10.58 8.32 -4.76
N GLN A 171 11.41 7.33 -4.45
CA GLN A 171 11.45 6.61 -3.18
C GLN A 171 10.08 5.99 -2.79
N VAL A 172 9.33 5.51 -3.77
CA VAL A 172 8.01 4.87 -3.61
C VAL A 172 7.89 3.55 -4.36
N LYS A 173 7.07 2.65 -3.85
CA LYS A 173 6.59 1.45 -4.54
C LYS A 173 5.32 1.80 -5.31
N ILE A 174 5.27 1.45 -6.58
CA ILE A 174 4.18 1.77 -7.49
C ILE A 174 3.53 0.48 -7.95
N LEU A 175 2.23 0.35 -7.69
CA LEU A 175 1.40 -0.73 -8.17
C LEU A 175 0.74 -0.32 -9.48
N VAL A 176 0.81 -1.15 -10.49
CA VAL A 176 0.35 -0.88 -11.84
C VAL A 176 -0.53 -2.03 -12.32
N ALA A 177 -1.67 -1.72 -12.93
CA ALA A 177 -2.53 -2.72 -13.56
C ALA A 177 -1.78 -3.38 -14.73
N SER A 178 -1.62 -4.70 -14.71
CA SER A 178 -0.93 -5.46 -15.76
C SER A 178 -1.86 -5.89 -16.90
N LYS A 179 -3.16 -5.91 -16.61
CA LYS A 179 -4.30 -6.09 -17.52
C LYS A 179 -5.45 -5.18 -17.06
N ALA A 180 -6.57 -5.16 -17.77
CA ALA A 180 -7.77 -4.47 -17.29
C ALA A 180 -8.23 -5.10 -15.97
N ILE A 181 -8.68 -4.27 -15.03
CA ILE A 181 -9.27 -4.68 -13.75
C ILE A 181 -10.63 -4.00 -13.65
N LEU A 182 -11.70 -4.76 -13.50
CA LEU A 182 -13.05 -4.21 -13.38
C LEU A 182 -13.33 -3.78 -11.94
N ALA A 183 -14.23 -2.81 -11.78
CA ALA A 183 -14.75 -2.44 -10.48
C ALA A 183 -15.30 -3.68 -9.73
N GLY A 184 -14.90 -3.83 -8.47
CA GLY A 184 -15.23 -4.99 -7.63
C GLY A 184 -14.25 -6.14 -7.69
N GLU A 185 -13.34 -6.20 -8.67
CA GLU A 185 -12.31 -7.24 -8.72
C GLU A 185 -11.25 -7.04 -7.62
N GLU A 186 -10.74 -8.15 -7.10
CA GLU A 186 -9.59 -8.15 -6.21
C GLU A 186 -8.32 -7.84 -7.01
N ILE A 187 -7.47 -6.98 -6.46
CA ILE A 187 -6.18 -6.60 -7.02
C ILE A 187 -5.12 -7.51 -6.41
N ALA A 188 -4.40 -8.23 -7.26
CA ALA A 188 -3.39 -9.21 -6.84
C ALA A 188 -2.15 -9.20 -7.75
N PHE A 189 -1.00 -9.59 -7.22
CA PHE A 189 0.23 -9.81 -7.98
C PHE A 189 0.97 -11.08 -7.52
N SER A 190 1.87 -11.59 -8.36
CA SER A 190 2.73 -12.72 -8.00
C SER A 190 3.86 -12.27 -7.08
N TYR A 191 4.06 -12.99 -5.98
CA TYR A 191 5.12 -12.72 -5.01
C TYR A 191 6.48 -13.24 -5.50
N GLU A 192 6.46 -14.08 -6.52
CA GLU A 192 7.67 -14.59 -7.14
C GLU A 192 8.30 -13.52 -8.03
N PRO A 193 9.63 -13.37 -8.00
CA PRO A 193 10.35 -12.52 -8.95
C PRO A 193 10.02 -12.97 -10.37
N ARG A 194 9.54 -12.04 -11.21
CA ARG A 194 9.40 -12.32 -12.65
C ARG A 194 10.80 -12.55 -13.21
N THR A 195 11.09 -13.77 -13.63
CA THR A 195 12.31 -14.07 -14.38
C THR A 195 12.39 -13.11 -15.57
N SER A 196 13.54 -12.45 -15.71
CA SER A 196 13.77 -11.35 -16.64
C SER A 196 13.62 -11.80 -18.09
N THR A 197 12.41 -11.72 -18.62
CA THR A 197 12.18 -11.75 -20.06
C THR A 197 12.10 -10.32 -20.58
N ASN A 198 13.27 -9.82 -21.00
CA ASN A 198 13.49 -8.65 -21.88
C ASN A 198 12.61 -7.42 -21.64
N ARG A 199 12.95 -6.60 -20.64
CA ARG A 199 12.61 -5.16 -20.64
C ARG A 199 13.42 -4.46 -21.74
N ARG A 200 12.88 -4.38 -22.96
CA ARG A 200 13.29 -3.32 -23.89
C ARG A 200 12.76 -2.00 -23.31
N GLN A 201 13.68 -1.18 -22.83
CA GLN A 201 13.45 0.25 -22.61
C GLN A 201 12.84 0.86 -23.88
N ARG A 202 11.67 1.47 -23.73
CA ARG A 202 11.15 2.51 -24.62
C ARG A 202 10.55 3.60 -23.76
#